data_AF-A0A6A4ZLL8-F1
#
_entry.id   AF-A0A6A4ZLL8-F1
#
_cell.length_a   1.000
_cell.length_b   1.000
_cell.length_c   1.000
_cell.angle_alpha   90.00
_cell.angle_beta   90.00
_cell.angle_gamma   90.00
#
_symmetry.space_group_name_H-M   'P 1'
#
loop_
_entity.id
_entity.type
_entity.pdbx_description
1 polymer ?
#
loop_
_entity_poly.entity_id
_entity_poly.type
_entity_poly.pdbx_seq_one_letter_code
_entity_poly.pdbx_strand_id
1 'polypeptide(L)'
;PCHTQEASTAAVVVTANPTVVPGGISRVAIGNAIPSSDIEALLRKEEGNVFPFKASIFPLLFCLVVILAQSLLRGGHGTASVVGVKCGSAWYWVLILPAGLLLGGVTYLMGKKLVARARLYEQLGLDHVQGDVHWNPYIAQVVFPVQCFVAGVVAALLGIGGGVVQAPVMIEYGVTPLVQSSTTSYMILFTSTSTTIQYLIAGQFPGELQYDYVLWYTGLGFLGGLLGKNLVTTIIRKTGRMSYFLYFLAANMACYAIAMGYIGVKNVLYDLHLGLGMGFSGLC
;
A
#
# COMPACT_ATOMS: atom_id res chain seq x y z
N PRO A 1 27.51 -15.04 -37.28
CA PRO A 1 28.30 -16.12 -36.66
C PRO A 1 27.66 -16.51 -35.32
N CYS A 2 26.72 -17.44 -35.41
CA CYS A 2 26.00 -18.04 -34.30
C CYS A 2 26.96 -19.01 -33.59
N HIS A 3 27.32 -18.75 -32.33
CA HIS A 3 28.02 -19.72 -31.51
C HIS A 3 26.97 -20.52 -30.73
N THR A 4 26.74 -21.74 -31.20
CA THR A 4 26.13 -22.83 -30.46
C THR A 4 27.06 -23.21 -29.32
N GLN A 5 26.64 -22.94 -28.09
CA GLN A 5 27.23 -23.53 -26.89
C GLN A 5 26.19 -24.51 -26.34
N GLU A 6 26.39 -25.79 -26.65
CA GLU A 6 25.77 -26.89 -25.91
C GLU A 6 26.23 -26.78 -24.44
N ALA A 7 25.28 -26.53 -23.54
CA ALA A 7 25.49 -26.60 -22.10
C ALA A 7 24.33 -27.35 -21.48
N SER A 8 24.55 -28.65 -21.28
CA SER A 8 24.00 -29.53 -20.25
C SER A 8 22.66 -29.08 -19.62
N THR A 9 21.57 -29.72 -20.03
CA THR A 9 20.29 -29.78 -19.32
C THR A 9 20.49 -30.54 -18.00
N ALA A 10 21.12 -29.88 -17.01
CA ALA A 10 21.07 -30.31 -15.63
C ALA A 10 19.62 -30.07 -15.14
N ALA A 11 18.86 -31.15 -14.97
CA ALA A 11 17.56 -31.10 -14.33
C ALA A 11 17.73 -30.57 -12.90
N VAL A 12 17.45 -29.28 -12.69
CA VAL A 12 17.34 -28.71 -11.35
C VAL A 12 16.08 -29.30 -10.73
N VAL A 13 16.26 -30.36 -9.95
CA VAL A 13 15.20 -30.94 -9.13
C VAL A 13 14.91 -29.96 -8.01
N VAL A 14 13.86 -29.15 -8.19
CA VAL A 14 13.36 -28.27 -7.13
C VAL A 14 12.73 -29.16 -6.06
N THR A 15 13.46 -29.41 -4.97
CA THR A 15 12.91 -30.07 -3.79
C THR A 15 11.91 -29.14 -3.11
N ALA A 16 10.66 -29.19 -3.55
CA ALA A 16 9.56 -28.49 -2.90
C ALA A 16 9.34 -29.09 -1.49
N ASN A 17 9.77 -28.38 -0.45
CA ASN A 17 9.31 -28.64 0.91
C ASN A 17 7.79 -28.29 0.96
N PRO A 18 6.90 -29.16 1.46
CA PRO A 18 5.47 -29.14 1.10
C PRO A 18 4.63 -28.02 1.73
N THR A 19 5.22 -26.95 2.25
CA THR A 19 4.47 -25.92 2.97
C THR A 19 4.24 -24.68 2.12
N VAL A 20 3.05 -24.70 1.48
CA VAL A 20 2.15 -23.55 1.25
C VAL A 20 2.47 -22.64 0.05
N VAL A 21 1.83 -22.96 -1.09
CA VAL A 21 1.48 -21.99 -2.15
C VAL A 21 -0.05 -22.01 -2.34
N PRO A 22 -0.80 -20.96 -1.97
CA PRO A 22 -2.24 -20.90 -2.24
C PRO A 22 -2.54 -19.94 -3.38
N GLY A 23 -3.04 -20.50 -4.49
CA GLY A 23 -3.56 -19.71 -5.61
C GLY A 23 -3.66 -20.38 -6.98
N GLY A 24 -3.35 -21.67 -7.13
CA GLY A 24 -3.44 -22.36 -8.44
C GLY A 24 -2.76 -23.71 -8.52
N ILE A 25 -1.87 -24.03 -7.58
CA ILE A 25 -0.99 -25.22 -7.62
C ILE A 25 -1.49 -26.35 -6.68
N SER A 26 -2.73 -26.27 -6.19
CA SER A 26 -3.23 -27.19 -5.14
C SER A 26 -3.67 -28.59 -5.61
N ARG A 27 -3.44 -29.00 -6.87
CA ARG A 27 -3.92 -30.33 -7.34
C ARG A 27 -2.86 -31.29 -7.89
N VAL A 28 -1.57 -30.94 -7.85
CA VAL A 28 -0.52 -31.82 -8.38
C VAL A 28 0.61 -31.98 -7.36
N ALA A 29 0.25 -32.48 -6.18
CA ALA A 29 1.21 -32.86 -5.14
C ALA A 29 0.98 -34.32 -4.77
N ILE A 30 1.22 -35.22 -5.72
CA ILE A 30 1.52 -36.63 -5.43
C ILE A 30 2.67 -37.06 -6.35
N GLY A 31 3.87 -37.17 -5.78
CA GLY A 31 4.83 -38.20 -6.17
C GLY A 31 5.94 -37.86 -7.18
N ASN A 32 5.82 -36.86 -8.06
CA ASN A 32 6.85 -36.64 -9.09
C ASN A 32 7.57 -35.30 -8.93
N ALA A 33 8.89 -35.33 -8.99
CA ALA A 33 9.74 -34.16 -9.18
C ALA A 33 9.24 -33.41 -10.42
N ILE A 34 8.67 -32.23 -10.21
CA ILE A 34 8.20 -31.40 -11.31
C ILE A 34 9.45 -30.86 -12.00
N PRO A 35 9.62 -31.05 -13.32
CA PRO A 35 10.76 -30.49 -14.04
C PRO A 35 10.70 -28.96 -13.97
N SER A 36 11.85 -28.32 -13.81
CA SER A 36 11.98 -26.86 -13.70
C SER A 36 11.28 -26.09 -14.83
N SER A 37 11.20 -26.69 -16.03
CA SER A 37 10.51 -26.13 -17.21
C SER A 37 9.00 -25.95 -17.00
N ASP A 38 8.33 -26.89 -16.33
CA ASP A 38 6.88 -26.82 -16.11
C ASP A 38 6.55 -25.74 -15.06
N ILE A 39 7.42 -25.59 -14.07
CA ILE A 39 7.32 -24.53 -13.05
C ILE A 39 7.53 -23.15 -13.68
N GLU A 40 8.53 -23.00 -14.56
CA GLU A 40 8.75 -21.76 -15.31
C GLU A 40 7.55 -21.40 -16.21
N ALA A 41 6.97 -22.39 -16.90
CA ALA A 41 5.78 -22.18 -17.73
C ALA A 41 4.56 -21.72 -16.91
N LEU A 42 4.37 -22.28 -15.70
CA LEU A 42 3.32 -21.85 -14.78
C LEU A 42 3.57 -20.43 -14.23
N LEU A 43 4.81 -20.10 -13.88
CA LEU A 43 5.21 -18.77 -13.46
C LEU A 43 4.95 -17.73 -14.55
N ARG A 44 5.39 -17.98 -15.80
CA ARG A 44 5.11 -17.09 -16.93
C ARG A 44 3.61 -16.91 -17.17
N LYS A 45 2.82 -17.97 -16.99
CA LYS A 45 1.36 -17.90 -17.10
C LYS A 45 0.74 -17.04 -15.99
N GLU A 46 1.25 -17.13 -14.77
CA GLU A 46 0.84 -16.25 -13.67
C GLU A 46 1.30 -14.79 -13.88
N GLU A 47 2.50 -14.55 -14.40
CA GLU A 47 3.02 -13.22 -14.75
C GLU A 47 2.25 -12.56 -15.88
N GLY A 48 1.86 -13.34 -16.89
CA GLY A 48 1.01 -12.87 -17.99
C GLY A 48 -0.41 -12.50 -17.54
N ASN A 49 -0.80 -12.88 -16.31
CA ASN A 49 -2.09 -12.49 -15.76
C ASN A 49 -2.03 -11.07 -15.19
N VAL A 50 -2.30 -10.10 -16.06
CA VAL A 50 -2.32 -8.65 -15.75
C VAL A 50 -3.28 -8.32 -14.59
N PHE A 51 -4.35 -9.12 -14.41
CA PHE A 51 -5.32 -8.96 -13.31
C PHE A 51 -5.43 -10.24 -12.46
N PRO A 52 -4.55 -10.43 -11.46
CA PRO A 52 -4.61 -11.57 -10.57
C PRO A 52 -5.76 -11.44 -9.56
N PHE A 53 -7.01 -11.62 -10.03
CA PHE A 53 -8.23 -11.44 -9.24
C PHE A 53 -8.22 -12.23 -7.92
N LYS A 54 -7.82 -13.50 -7.99
CA LYS A 54 -7.80 -14.40 -6.81
C LYS A 54 -6.61 -14.15 -5.90
N ALA A 55 -5.44 -13.81 -6.46
CA ALA A 55 -4.21 -13.74 -5.69
C ALA A 55 -4.00 -12.39 -5.00
N SER A 56 -4.41 -11.27 -5.62
CA SER A 56 -4.12 -9.91 -5.12
C SER A 56 -5.36 -9.04 -4.91
N ILE A 57 -6.36 -9.09 -5.81
CA ILE A 57 -7.54 -8.20 -5.72
C ILE A 57 -8.49 -8.63 -4.61
N PHE A 58 -8.80 -9.92 -4.50
CA PHE A 58 -9.66 -10.46 -3.44
C PHE A 58 -9.19 -10.12 -2.01
N PRO A 59 -7.93 -10.37 -1.62
CA PRO A 59 -7.44 -10.01 -0.28
C PRO A 59 -7.43 -8.50 -0.05
N LEU A 60 -7.19 -7.69 -1.08
CA LEU A 60 -7.26 -6.23 -0.96
C LEU A 60 -8.71 -5.74 -0.73
N LEU A 61 -9.68 -6.27 -1.50
CA LEU A 61 -11.11 -5.97 -1.29
C LEU A 61 -11.57 -6.45 0.10
N PHE A 62 -11.08 -7.60 0.56
CA PHE A 62 -11.34 -8.08 1.91
C PHE A 62 -10.82 -7.09 2.96
N CYS A 63 -9.58 -6.60 2.83
CA CYS A 63 -9.06 -5.55 3.70
C CYS A 63 -9.91 -4.28 3.66
N LEU A 64 -10.41 -3.88 2.49
CA LEU A 64 -11.30 -2.72 2.34
C LEU A 64 -12.57 -2.90 3.15
N VAL A 65 -13.23 -4.05 3.01
CA VAL A 65 -14.47 -4.36 3.72
C VAL A 65 -14.23 -4.40 5.23
N VAL A 66 -13.13 -5.00 5.69
CA VAL A 66 -12.77 -5.03 7.11
C VAL A 66 -12.55 -3.61 7.66
N ILE A 67 -11.81 -2.77 6.92
CA ILE A 67 -11.56 -1.36 7.31
C ILE A 67 -12.88 -0.59 7.36
N LEU A 68 -13.72 -0.71 6.33
CA LEU A 68 -15.02 -0.04 6.29
C LEU A 68 -15.92 -0.50 7.44
N ALA A 69 -16.04 -1.80 7.67
CA ALA A 69 -16.82 -2.35 8.77
C ALA A 69 -16.33 -1.83 10.12
N GLN A 70 -15.01 -1.82 10.35
CA GLN A 70 -14.42 -1.29 11.59
C GLN A 70 -14.71 0.20 11.76
N SER A 71 -14.57 1.00 10.71
CA SER A 71 -14.83 2.44 10.74
C SER A 71 -16.29 2.76 11.04
N LEU A 72 -17.24 2.01 10.46
CA LEU A 72 -18.66 2.17 10.71
C LEU A 72 -19.06 1.77 12.14
N LEU A 73 -18.51 0.65 12.61
CA LEU A 73 -18.81 0.12 13.94
C LEU A 73 -18.24 1.00 15.06
N ARG A 74 -17.05 1.59 14.85
CA ARG A 74 -16.41 2.48 15.82
C ARG A 74 -17.03 3.89 15.84
N GLY A 75 -17.45 4.42 14.70
CA GLY A 75 -17.89 5.83 14.57
C GLY A 75 -16.73 6.83 14.70
N GLY A 76 -16.95 8.07 14.29
CA GLY A 76 -15.96 9.16 14.30
C GLY A 76 -16.32 10.30 15.26
N HIS A 77 -15.41 11.28 15.42
CA HIS A 77 -15.71 12.50 16.16
C HIS A 77 -16.84 13.27 15.43
N GLY A 78 -18.03 13.30 16.02
CA GLY A 78 -19.22 13.97 15.47
C GLY A 78 -20.23 13.07 14.77
N THR A 79 -20.02 11.74 14.73
CA THR A 79 -20.98 10.79 14.14
C THR A 79 -21.29 9.65 15.10
N ALA A 80 -22.58 9.34 15.28
CA ALA A 80 -22.99 8.30 16.21
C ALA A 80 -22.44 6.95 15.75
N SER A 81 -21.60 6.31 16.58
CA SER A 81 -21.23 4.92 16.39
C SER A 81 -22.52 4.09 16.31
N VAL A 82 -22.65 3.20 15.32
CA VAL A 82 -23.81 2.29 15.22
C VAL A 82 -24.01 1.50 16.52
N VAL A 83 -22.93 1.29 17.28
CA VAL A 83 -22.90 0.53 18.54
C VAL A 83 -22.82 1.43 19.79
N GLY A 84 -22.77 2.76 19.65
CA GLY A 84 -22.79 3.71 20.79
C GLY A 84 -21.69 3.50 21.85
N VAL A 85 -20.49 3.12 21.42
CA VAL A 85 -19.42 2.67 22.33
C VAL A 85 -18.67 3.85 22.95
N LYS A 86 -18.64 3.93 24.28
CA LYS A 86 -17.81 4.92 24.97
C LYS A 86 -16.33 4.64 24.75
N CYS A 87 -15.58 5.70 24.52
CA CYS A 87 -14.13 5.66 24.36
C CYS A 87 -13.46 5.04 25.61
N GLY A 88 -12.53 4.11 25.41
CA GLY A 88 -11.78 3.45 26.50
C GLY A 88 -12.48 2.26 27.14
N SER A 89 -13.70 1.92 26.74
CA SER A 89 -14.38 0.71 27.22
C SER A 89 -13.76 -0.58 26.65
N ALA A 90 -13.92 -1.71 27.34
CA ALA A 90 -13.47 -3.02 26.84
C ALA A 90 -14.03 -3.34 25.44
N TRP A 91 -15.23 -2.85 25.15
CA TRP A 91 -15.92 -3.05 23.88
C TRP A 91 -15.24 -2.33 22.70
N TYR A 92 -14.54 -1.22 22.95
CA TYR A 92 -13.74 -0.53 21.95
C TYR A 92 -12.54 -1.39 21.48
N TRP A 93 -11.86 -2.06 22.40
CA TRP A 93 -10.74 -2.95 22.08
C TRP A 93 -11.19 -4.25 21.41
N VAL A 94 -12.35 -4.79 21.82
CA VAL A 94 -12.98 -5.94 21.15
C VAL A 94 -13.31 -5.64 19.69
N LEU A 95 -13.52 -4.36 19.34
CA LEU A 95 -13.84 -3.95 17.98
C LEU A 95 -12.59 -3.74 17.11
N ILE A 96 -11.49 -3.27 17.71
CA ILE A 96 -10.24 -2.94 17.02
C ILE A 96 -9.28 -4.13 16.92
N LEU A 97 -9.10 -4.91 17.99
CA LEU A 97 -8.09 -5.98 18.02
C LEU A 97 -8.37 -7.07 16.98
N PRO A 98 -9.60 -7.60 16.80
CA PRO A 98 -9.87 -8.61 15.79
C PRO A 98 -9.65 -8.09 14.36
N ALA A 99 -10.05 -6.85 14.07
CA ALA A 99 -9.83 -6.24 12.77
C ALA A 99 -8.32 -6.04 12.49
N GLY A 100 -7.57 -5.58 13.48
CA GLY A 100 -6.11 -5.48 13.41
C GLY A 100 -5.43 -6.84 13.18
N LEU A 101 -5.88 -7.89 13.88
CA LEU A 101 -5.38 -9.26 13.70
C LEU A 101 -5.73 -9.82 12.31
N LEU A 102 -6.92 -9.53 11.77
CA LEU A 102 -7.31 -9.94 10.42
C LEU A 102 -6.45 -9.27 9.36
N LEU A 103 -6.26 -7.94 9.45
CA LEU A 103 -5.38 -7.19 8.55
C LEU A 103 -3.92 -7.66 8.66
N GLY A 104 -3.42 -7.86 9.88
CA GLY A 104 -2.10 -8.41 10.12
C GLY A 104 -1.94 -9.83 9.56
N GLY A 105 -2.98 -10.67 9.68
CA GLY A 105 -3.02 -12.01 9.10
C GLY A 105 -2.96 -12.00 7.58
N VAL A 106 -3.71 -11.13 6.92
CA VAL A 106 -3.65 -10.96 5.45
C VAL A 106 -2.26 -10.49 5.01
N THR A 107 -1.68 -9.50 5.72
CA THR A 107 -0.31 -9.02 5.46
C THR A 107 0.73 -10.14 5.63
N TYR A 108 0.60 -10.96 6.68
CA TYR A 108 1.49 -12.10 6.91
C TYR A 108 1.39 -13.16 5.80
N LEU A 109 0.17 -13.48 5.35
CA LEU A 109 -0.05 -14.41 4.23
C LEU A 109 0.56 -13.87 2.93
N MET A 110 0.44 -12.56 2.69
CA MET A 110 1.09 -11.90 1.54
C MET A 110 2.61 -11.93 1.64
N GLY A 111 3.17 -11.65 2.80
CA GLY A 111 4.61 -11.77 3.03
C GLY A 111 5.13 -13.18 2.78
N LYS A 112 4.39 -14.22 3.21
CA LYS A 112 4.73 -15.61 2.89
C LYS A 112 4.69 -15.90 1.39
N LYS A 113 3.66 -15.43 0.68
CA LYS A 113 3.57 -15.58 -0.77
C LYS A 113 4.74 -14.89 -1.49
N LEU A 114 5.12 -13.71 -1.04
CA LEU A 114 6.21 -12.92 -1.61
C LEU A 114 7.56 -13.62 -1.45
N VAL A 115 7.85 -14.15 -0.26
CA VAL A 115 9.09 -14.90 0.03
C VAL A 115 9.13 -16.24 -0.70
N ALA A 116 8.01 -16.96 -0.74
CA ALA A 116 7.91 -18.22 -1.49
C ALA A 116 8.19 -17.99 -2.99
N ARG A 117 7.65 -16.90 -3.54
CA ARG A 117 7.89 -16.50 -4.92
C ARG A 117 9.34 -16.11 -5.17
N ALA A 118 9.94 -15.30 -4.29
CA ALA A 118 11.35 -14.91 -4.41
C ALA A 118 12.31 -16.12 -4.42
N ARG A 119 12.08 -17.10 -3.52
CA ARG A 119 12.86 -18.35 -3.49
C ARG A 119 12.71 -19.17 -4.77
N LEU A 120 11.55 -19.11 -5.41
CA LEU A 120 11.30 -19.85 -6.65
C LEU A 120 12.11 -19.26 -7.82
N TYR A 121 12.23 -17.93 -7.92
CA TYR A 121 13.11 -17.29 -8.91
C TYR A 121 14.58 -17.68 -8.70
N GLU A 122 15.04 -17.71 -7.44
CA GLU A 122 16.40 -18.11 -7.10
C GLU A 122 16.68 -19.58 -7.45
N GLN A 123 15.71 -20.47 -7.23
CA GLN A 123 15.83 -21.90 -7.58
C GLN A 123 15.82 -22.17 -9.09
N LEU A 124 15.11 -21.35 -9.86
CA LEU A 124 15.05 -21.47 -11.32
C LEU A 124 16.24 -20.78 -12.02
N GLY A 125 17.07 -20.04 -11.29
CA GLY A 125 18.20 -19.30 -11.85
C GLY A 125 17.77 -18.22 -12.85
N LEU A 126 16.55 -17.70 -12.72
CA LEU A 126 16.04 -16.62 -13.58
C LEU A 126 16.72 -15.30 -13.20
N ASP A 127 17.20 -14.57 -14.20
CA ASP A 127 17.79 -13.25 -13.99
C ASP A 127 16.77 -12.30 -13.35
N HIS A 128 17.17 -11.65 -12.25
CA HIS A 128 16.37 -10.64 -11.59
C HIS A 128 16.34 -9.39 -12.45
N VAL A 129 15.15 -8.81 -12.65
CA VAL A 129 15.02 -7.55 -13.39
C VAL A 129 15.62 -6.45 -12.53
N GLN A 130 16.30 -5.48 -13.15
CA GLN A 130 16.89 -4.37 -12.40
C GLN A 130 15.81 -3.63 -11.57
N GLY A 131 16.01 -3.64 -10.25
CA GLY A 131 15.10 -3.05 -9.26
C GLY A 131 14.18 -4.04 -8.54
N ASP A 132 14.43 -5.34 -8.64
CA ASP A 132 13.77 -6.35 -7.81
C ASP A 132 14.38 -6.39 -6.39
N VAL A 133 13.51 -6.38 -5.38
CA VAL A 133 13.91 -6.43 -3.96
C VAL A 133 14.23 -7.87 -3.57
N HIS A 134 15.39 -8.07 -2.95
CA HIS A 134 15.75 -9.37 -2.38
C HIS A 134 14.98 -9.60 -1.07
N TRP A 135 13.89 -10.36 -1.16
CA TRP A 135 13.00 -10.61 -0.03
C TRP A 135 13.55 -11.67 0.93
N ASN A 136 14.14 -11.23 2.04
CA ASN A 136 14.38 -12.10 3.19
C ASN A 136 13.06 -12.32 3.96
N PRO A 137 12.75 -13.55 4.46
CA PRO A 137 11.59 -13.78 5.32
C PRO A 137 11.45 -12.77 6.48
N TYR A 138 12.56 -12.39 7.13
CA TYR A 138 12.52 -11.40 8.20
C TYR A 138 12.11 -10.01 7.70
N ILE A 139 12.65 -9.58 6.56
CA ILE A 139 12.36 -8.26 5.98
C ILE A 139 10.91 -8.20 5.51
N ALA A 140 10.44 -9.23 4.79
CA ALA A 140 9.10 -9.27 4.21
C ALA A 140 7.99 -9.38 5.27
N GLN A 141 8.23 -10.07 6.38
CA GLN A 141 7.20 -10.36 7.38
C GLN A 141 7.19 -9.40 8.57
N VAL A 142 8.33 -8.79 8.90
CA VAL A 142 8.47 -7.97 10.11
C VAL A 142 8.88 -6.55 9.77
N VAL A 143 10.03 -6.37 9.12
CA VAL A 143 10.62 -5.02 8.92
C VAL A 143 9.72 -4.16 8.05
N PHE A 144 9.32 -4.67 6.88
CA PHE A 144 8.54 -3.92 5.91
C PHE A 144 7.14 -3.55 6.44
N PRO A 145 6.35 -4.48 7.03
CA PRO A 145 5.06 -4.13 7.64
C PRO A 145 5.16 -3.13 8.79
N VAL A 146 6.20 -3.23 9.64
CA VAL A 146 6.40 -2.29 10.75
C VAL A 146 6.71 -0.89 10.23
N GLN A 147 7.57 -0.76 9.23
CA GLN A 147 7.84 0.52 8.58
C GLN A 147 6.59 1.10 7.93
N CYS A 148 5.80 0.29 7.22
CA CYS A 148 4.53 0.72 6.65
C CYS A 148 3.53 1.17 7.73
N PHE A 149 3.49 0.52 8.89
CA PHE A 149 2.63 0.91 10.01
C PHE A 149 3.05 2.27 10.58
N VAL A 150 4.34 2.46 10.86
CA VAL A 150 4.88 3.74 11.35
C VAL A 150 4.64 4.85 10.33
N ALA A 151 4.92 4.59 9.05
CA ALA A 151 4.65 5.51 7.96
C ALA A 151 3.16 5.87 7.87
N GLY A 152 2.28 4.90 8.07
CA GLY A 152 0.83 5.09 8.12
C GLY A 152 0.38 5.97 9.28
N VAL A 153 0.92 5.75 10.48
CA VAL A 153 0.63 6.60 11.66
C VAL A 153 1.08 8.03 11.42
N VAL A 154 2.31 8.23 10.91
CA VAL A 154 2.82 9.57 10.56
C VAL A 154 1.96 10.21 9.48
N ALA A 155 1.59 9.47 8.44
CA ALA A 155 0.74 9.98 7.37
C ALA A 155 -0.69 10.33 7.85
N ALA A 156 -1.24 9.57 8.81
CA ALA A 156 -2.53 9.86 9.43
C ALA A 156 -2.46 11.12 10.29
N LEU A 157 -1.38 11.33 11.06
CA LEU A 157 -1.16 12.54 11.86
C LEU A 157 -0.99 13.79 10.97
N LEU A 158 -0.35 13.64 9.81
CA LEU A 158 -0.15 14.74 8.86
C LEU A 158 -1.35 14.97 7.93
N GLY A 159 -2.29 14.02 7.83
CA GLY A 159 -3.44 14.10 6.92
C GLY A 159 -3.10 13.98 5.43
N ILE A 160 -1.92 13.45 5.07
CA ILE A 160 -1.39 13.45 3.69
C ILE A 160 -1.74 12.17 2.91
N GLY A 161 -2.21 11.11 3.59
CA GLY A 161 -2.40 9.78 3.01
C GLY A 161 -1.08 9.02 2.87
N GLY A 162 -1.08 7.74 3.25
CA GLY A 162 0.14 6.94 3.48
C GLY A 162 1.12 6.79 2.30
N GLY A 163 0.66 7.04 1.08
CA GLY A 163 1.44 6.83 -0.13
C GLY A 163 2.68 7.73 -0.26
N VAL A 164 2.62 8.94 0.29
CA VAL A 164 3.72 9.91 0.24
C VAL A 164 4.90 9.41 1.07
N VAL A 165 4.66 8.96 2.30
CA VAL A 165 5.73 8.46 3.21
C VAL A 165 6.29 7.11 2.74
N GLN A 166 5.47 6.24 2.12
CA GLN A 166 5.92 4.93 1.66
C GLN A 166 6.78 4.99 0.38
N ALA A 167 6.68 6.05 -0.41
CA ALA A 167 7.46 6.22 -1.63
C ALA A 167 8.98 6.16 -1.41
N PRO A 168 9.61 6.98 -0.54
CA PRO A 168 11.06 6.93 -0.31
C PRO A 168 11.53 5.59 0.30
N VAL A 169 10.76 5.00 1.21
CA VAL A 169 11.08 3.71 1.84
C VAL A 169 11.24 2.62 0.77
N MET A 170 10.35 2.60 -0.21
CA MET A 170 10.36 1.59 -1.28
C MET A 170 11.58 1.76 -2.22
N ILE A 171 12.07 2.99 -2.39
CA ILE A 171 13.28 3.29 -3.18
C ILE A 171 14.55 2.88 -2.41
N GLU A 172 14.58 3.03 -1.08
CA GLU A 172 15.69 2.55 -0.24
C GLU A 172 15.87 1.02 -0.33
N TYR A 173 14.76 0.29 -0.51
CA TYR A 173 14.80 -1.16 -0.77
C TYR A 173 15.22 -1.53 -2.19
N GLY A 174 15.54 -0.55 -3.04
CA GLY A 174 16.02 -0.77 -4.40
C GLY A 174 14.91 -0.87 -5.45
N VAL A 175 13.65 -0.59 -5.10
CA VAL A 175 12.57 -0.65 -6.10
C VAL A 175 12.72 0.46 -7.13
N THR A 176 12.57 0.09 -8.40
CA THR A 176 12.56 1.04 -9.51
C THR A 176 11.47 2.11 -9.29
N PRO A 177 11.80 3.42 -9.37
CA PRO A 177 10.87 4.50 -9.05
C PRO A 177 9.60 4.51 -9.92
N LEU A 178 9.66 3.92 -11.12
CA LEU A 178 8.50 3.73 -11.99
C LEU A 178 7.46 2.77 -11.39
N VAL A 179 7.93 1.66 -10.80
CA VAL A 179 7.08 0.68 -10.12
C VAL A 179 6.54 1.29 -8.83
N GLN A 180 7.40 1.94 -8.05
CA GLN A 180 7.02 2.65 -6.83
C GLN A 180 5.91 3.68 -7.08
N SER A 181 6.05 4.53 -8.10
CA SER A 181 5.03 5.54 -8.43
C SER A 181 3.66 4.91 -8.74
N SER A 182 3.66 3.77 -9.43
CA SER A 182 2.43 3.03 -9.72
C SER A 182 1.80 2.44 -8.45
N THR A 183 2.62 1.81 -7.60
CA THR A 183 2.17 1.23 -6.33
C THR A 183 1.61 2.28 -5.38
N THR A 184 2.30 3.42 -5.23
CA THR A 184 1.83 4.54 -4.41
C THR A 184 0.51 5.10 -4.92
N SER A 185 0.35 5.23 -6.24
CA SER A 185 -0.93 5.69 -6.83
C SER A 185 -2.07 4.73 -6.51
N TYR A 186 -1.82 3.42 -6.58
CA TYR A 186 -2.80 2.40 -6.22
C TYR A 186 -3.20 2.46 -4.74
N MET A 187 -2.22 2.64 -3.85
CA MET A 187 -2.47 2.81 -2.42
C MET A 187 -3.31 4.06 -2.11
N ILE A 188 -3.00 5.18 -2.77
CA ILE A 188 -3.76 6.42 -2.61
C ILE A 188 -5.18 6.22 -3.11
N LEU A 189 -5.39 5.63 -4.29
CA LEU A 189 -6.72 5.32 -4.80
C LEU A 189 -7.52 4.49 -3.79
N PHE A 190 -6.94 3.41 -3.28
CA PHE A 190 -7.60 2.54 -2.32
C PHE A 190 -7.95 3.26 -1.01
N THR A 191 -6.99 4.01 -0.46
CA THR A 191 -7.18 4.76 0.79
C THR A 191 -8.27 5.82 0.60
N SER A 192 -8.20 6.59 -0.48
CA SER A 192 -9.16 7.64 -0.81
C SER A 192 -10.57 7.08 -1.05
N THR A 193 -10.69 5.96 -1.79
CA THR A 193 -11.99 5.29 -1.95
C THR A 193 -12.55 4.85 -0.61
N SER A 194 -11.72 4.25 0.25
CA SER A 194 -12.15 3.85 1.59
C SER A 194 -12.60 5.04 2.43
N THR A 195 -11.85 6.15 2.46
CA THR A 195 -12.21 7.34 3.25
C THR A 195 -13.46 8.04 2.71
N THR A 196 -13.62 8.13 1.39
CA THR A 196 -14.81 8.74 0.78
C THR A 196 -16.07 7.94 1.13
N ILE A 197 -16.01 6.61 1.07
CA ILE A 197 -17.13 5.76 1.50
C ILE A 197 -17.44 5.97 2.99
N GLN A 198 -16.42 6.05 3.83
CA GLN A 198 -16.59 6.31 5.26
C GLN A 198 -17.29 7.64 5.51
N TYR A 199 -16.85 8.74 4.88
CA TYR A 199 -17.49 10.04 5.03
C TYR A 199 -18.92 10.08 4.48
N LEU A 200 -19.18 9.38 3.38
CA LEU A 200 -20.51 9.29 2.79
C LEU A 200 -21.49 8.58 3.74
N ILE A 201 -21.09 7.46 4.34
CA ILE A 201 -21.94 6.71 5.28
C ILE A 201 -22.07 7.44 6.63
N ALA A 202 -21.01 8.09 7.09
CA ALA A 202 -21.02 8.83 8.35
C ALA A 202 -21.94 10.06 8.30
N GLY A 203 -22.42 10.48 7.12
CA GLY A 203 -23.32 11.62 6.98
C GLY A 203 -22.65 12.93 7.41
N GLN A 204 -21.32 12.99 7.41
CA GLN A 204 -20.54 14.14 7.88
C GLN A 204 -20.61 15.34 6.92
N PHE A 205 -21.37 15.22 5.83
CA PHE A 205 -21.80 16.32 4.97
C PHE A 205 -22.99 17.02 5.66
N PRO A 206 -22.76 18.12 6.41
CA PRO A 206 -23.82 18.78 7.14
C PRO A 206 -24.66 19.58 6.14
N GLY A 207 -25.91 19.17 5.93
CA GLY A 207 -26.90 19.93 5.15
C GLY A 207 -26.57 20.02 3.66
N GLU A 208 -27.18 19.12 2.88
CA GLU A 208 -27.06 18.99 1.42
C GLU A 208 -25.65 18.62 0.92
N LEU A 209 -25.56 17.59 0.07
CA LEU A 209 -24.31 17.34 -0.66
C LEU A 209 -24.00 18.60 -1.47
N GLN A 210 -22.99 19.35 -1.04
CA GLN A 210 -22.48 20.51 -1.78
C GLN A 210 -21.76 20.02 -3.04
N TYR A 211 -22.54 19.52 -4.00
CA TYR A 211 -22.06 18.96 -5.25
C TYR A 211 -21.14 19.94 -5.98
N ASP A 212 -21.39 21.25 -5.86
CA ASP A 212 -20.56 22.30 -6.45
C ASP A 212 -19.12 22.28 -5.92
N TYR A 213 -18.94 22.16 -4.60
CA TYR A 213 -17.62 22.09 -4.00
C TYR A 213 -16.93 20.75 -4.33
N VAL A 214 -17.67 19.64 -4.28
CA VAL A 214 -17.12 18.33 -4.64
C VAL A 214 -16.65 18.32 -6.08
N LEU A 215 -17.46 18.85 -7.01
CA LEU A 215 -17.12 18.91 -8.42
C LEU A 215 -15.93 19.83 -8.68
N TRP A 216 -15.88 20.98 -7.99
CA TRP A 216 -14.77 21.92 -8.07
C TRP A 216 -13.45 21.29 -7.61
N TYR A 217 -13.41 20.69 -6.42
CA TYR A 217 -12.21 20.05 -5.88
C TYR A 217 -11.82 18.79 -6.67
N THR A 218 -12.81 18.02 -7.14
CA THR A 218 -12.55 16.85 -8.02
C THR A 218 -11.96 17.30 -9.35
N GLY A 219 -12.50 18.36 -9.95
CA GLY A 219 -11.99 18.93 -11.19
C GLY A 219 -10.57 19.46 -11.02
N LEU A 220 -10.32 20.26 -9.98
CA LEU A 220 -9.00 20.79 -9.66
C LEU A 220 -7.99 19.67 -9.39
N GLY A 221 -8.38 18.65 -8.62
CA GLY A 221 -7.55 17.49 -8.32
C GLY A 221 -7.26 16.64 -9.56
N PHE A 222 -8.24 16.41 -10.42
CA PHE A 222 -8.07 15.67 -11.67
C PHE A 222 -7.16 16.41 -12.64
N LEU A 223 -7.38 17.72 -12.84
CA LEU A 223 -6.56 18.54 -13.72
C LEU A 223 -5.13 18.67 -13.17
N GLY A 224 -4.99 18.91 -11.86
CA GLY A 224 -3.70 18.97 -11.18
C GLY A 224 -2.94 17.65 -11.25
N GLY A 225 -3.62 16.52 -11.03
CA GLY A 225 -3.04 15.18 -11.16
C GLY A 225 -2.63 14.85 -12.60
N LEU A 226 -3.46 15.19 -13.58
CA LEU A 226 -3.16 14.96 -15.00
C LEU A 226 -1.97 15.80 -15.47
N LEU A 227 -1.96 17.10 -15.13
CA LEU A 227 -0.87 18.01 -15.43
C LEU A 227 0.41 17.60 -14.70
N GLY A 228 0.32 17.26 -13.41
CA GLY A 228 1.44 16.80 -12.60
C GLY A 228 2.05 15.51 -13.15
N LYS A 229 1.22 14.50 -13.45
CA LYS A 229 1.67 13.26 -14.08
C LYS A 229 2.36 13.53 -15.41
N ASN A 230 1.72 14.30 -16.30
CA ASN A 230 2.27 14.59 -17.63
C ASN A 230 3.57 15.38 -17.55
N LEU A 231 3.67 16.35 -16.63
CA LEU A 231 4.88 17.13 -16.38
C LEU A 231 6.01 16.22 -15.90
N VAL A 232 5.76 15.41 -14.88
CA VAL A 232 6.76 14.50 -14.31
C VAL A 232 7.23 13.48 -15.37
N THR A 233 6.31 12.85 -16.10
CA THR A 233 6.68 11.92 -17.18
C THR A 233 7.49 12.61 -18.28
N THR A 234 7.16 13.86 -18.62
CA THR A 234 7.90 14.63 -19.61
C THR A 234 9.30 14.98 -19.13
N ILE A 235 9.46 15.36 -17.86
CA ILE A 235 10.76 15.65 -17.24
C ILE A 235 11.62 14.39 -17.25
N ILE A 236 11.09 13.24 -16.80
CA ILE A 236 11.83 11.97 -16.79
C ILE A 236 12.31 11.62 -18.21
N ARG A 237 11.44 11.75 -19.22
CA ARG A 237 11.78 11.44 -20.62
C ARG A 237 12.83 12.38 -21.19
N LYS A 238 12.80 13.67 -20.83
CA LYS A 238 13.78 14.65 -21.31
C LYS A 238 15.14 14.51 -20.63
N THR A 239 15.17 14.20 -19.34
CA THR A 239 16.40 14.25 -18.55
C THR A 239 17.11 12.90 -18.47
N GLY A 240 16.41 11.79 -18.71
CA GLY A 240 16.99 10.43 -18.77
C GLY A 240 17.59 9.91 -17.46
N ARG A 241 17.45 10.66 -16.35
CA ARG A 241 17.98 10.29 -15.02
C ARG A 241 16.87 10.31 -13.98
N MET A 242 16.69 9.19 -13.28
CA MET A 242 15.66 9.02 -12.26
C MET A 242 15.89 9.85 -10.99
N SER A 243 17.11 10.36 -10.73
CA SER A 243 17.39 11.13 -9.50
C SER A 243 16.63 12.45 -9.40
N TYR A 244 16.31 13.09 -10.53
CA TYR A 244 15.53 14.33 -10.55
C TYR A 244 14.10 14.13 -10.04
N PHE A 245 13.51 12.95 -10.30
CA PHE A 245 12.21 12.58 -9.76
C PHE A 245 12.24 12.50 -8.24
N LEU A 246 13.30 11.93 -7.66
CA LEU A 246 13.50 11.84 -6.21
C LEU A 246 13.62 13.22 -5.57
N TYR A 247 14.43 14.11 -6.16
CA TYR A 247 14.55 15.49 -5.68
C TYR A 247 13.24 16.25 -5.74
N PHE A 248 12.46 16.07 -6.82
CA PHE A 248 11.14 16.69 -6.95
C PHE A 248 10.17 16.18 -5.87
N LEU A 249 10.13 14.86 -5.64
CA LEU A 249 9.28 14.27 -4.59
C LEU A 249 9.67 14.80 -3.20
N ALA A 250 10.96 14.84 -2.88
CA ALA A 250 11.48 15.36 -1.62
C ALA A 250 11.14 16.85 -1.42
N ALA A 251 11.27 17.66 -2.47
CA ALA A 251 10.91 19.07 -2.42
C ALA A 251 9.41 19.28 -2.16
N ASN A 252 8.54 18.49 -2.80
CA ASN A 252 7.09 18.54 -2.55
C ASN A 252 6.76 18.17 -1.10
N MET A 253 7.37 17.11 -0.56
CA MET A 253 7.20 16.72 0.84
C MET A 253 7.61 17.83 1.81
N ALA A 254 8.75 18.48 1.56
CA ALA A 254 9.24 19.59 2.38
C ALA A 254 8.27 20.78 2.34
N CYS A 255 7.79 21.17 1.16
CA CYS A 255 6.80 22.24 1.02
C CYS A 255 5.50 21.93 1.77
N TYR A 256 4.98 20.70 1.67
CA TYR A 256 3.79 20.29 2.42
C TYR A 256 4.01 20.32 3.93
N ALA A 257 5.14 19.82 4.41
CA ALA A 257 5.48 19.83 5.83
C ALA A 257 5.59 21.26 6.38
N ILE A 258 6.22 22.18 5.63
CA ILE A 258 6.34 23.59 6.01
C ILE A 258 4.97 24.27 6.04
N ALA A 259 4.14 24.07 5.01
CA ALA A 259 2.81 24.68 4.94
C ALA A 259 1.90 24.19 6.08
N MET A 260 1.86 22.88 6.34
CA MET A 260 1.09 22.31 7.44
C MET A 260 1.65 22.75 8.80
N GLY A 261 2.98 22.81 8.95
CA GLY A 261 3.61 23.33 10.16
C GLY A 261 3.24 24.79 10.44
N TYR A 262 3.26 25.64 9.40
CA TYR A 262 2.86 27.04 9.51
C TYR A 262 1.38 27.20 9.89
N ILE A 263 0.48 26.46 9.25
CA ILE A 263 -0.96 26.48 9.57
C ILE A 263 -1.18 26.00 11.01
N GLY A 264 -0.51 24.91 11.41
CA GLY A 264 -0.58 24.38 12.77
C GLY A 264 -0.16 25.41 13.82
N VAL A 265 1.01 26.05 13.64
CA VAL A 265 1.50 27.09 14.58
C VAL A 265 0.55 28.29 14.61
N LYS A 266 0.06 28.74 13.45
CA LYS A 266 -0.90 29.85 13.39
C LYS A 266 -2.19 29.53 14.15
N ASN A 267 -2.72 28.31 14.00
CA ASN A 267 -3.91 27.88 14.71
C ASN A 267 -3.68 27.82 16.21
N VAL A 268 -2.56 27.25 16.66
CA VAL A 268 -2.21 27.20 18.10
C VAL A 268 -2.06 28.60 18.69
N LEU A 269 -1.38 29.51 18.00
CA LEU A 269 -1.24 30.90 18.46
C LEU A 269 -2.59 31.61 18.51
N TYR A 270 -3.47 31.37 17.54
CA TYR A 270 -4.82 31.93 17.53
C TYR A 270 -5.64 31.42 18.72
N ASP A 271 -5.64 30.11 18.97
CA ASP A 271 -6.35 29.48 20.07
C ASP A 271 -5.84 29.96 21.45
N LEU A 272 -4.52 30.17 21.58
CA LEU A 272 -3.89 30.71 22.79
C LEU A 272 -4.35 32.15 23.09
N HIS A 273 -4.48 33.00 22.05
CA HIS A 273 -4.95 34.38 22.22
C HIS A 273 -6.44 34.47 22.61
N LEU A 274 -7.26 33.51 22.15
CA LEU A 274 -8.67 33.45 22.53
C LEU A 274 -8.92 32.72 23.86
N GLY A 275 -7.89 32.18 24.51
CA GLY A 275 -8.03 31.39 25.73
C GLY A 275 -8.83 30.09 25.53
N LEU A 276 -8.94 29.62 24.28
CA LEU A 276 -9.60 28.36 23.95
C LEU A 276 -8.63 27.19 24.22
N GLY A 277 -9.16 26.06 24.66
CA GLY A 277 -8.35 24.85 24.83
C GLY A 277 -7.68 24.47 23.51
N MET A 278 -6.40 24.06 23.55
CA MET A 278 -5.54 23.78 22.39
C MET A 278 -5.97 22.55 21.54
N GLY A 279 -7.24 22.14 21.57
CA GLY A 279 -7.78 21.01 20.82
C GLY A 279 -7.30 19.62 21.29
N PHE A 280 -6.37 19.54 22.24
CA PHE A 280 -5.97 18.29 22.90
C PHE A 280 -7.10 17.78 23.80
N SER A 281 -8.07 17.13 23.17
CA SER A 281 -8.97 16.20 23.83
C SER A 281 -8.12 14.99 24.25
N GLY A 282 -8.43 14.36 25.39
CA GLY A 282 -7.82 13.07 25.70
C GLY A 282 -8.08 12.07 24.55
N LEU A 283 -7.25 11.02 24.43
CA LEU A 283 -7.55 9.93 23.49
C LEU A 283 -8.96 9.35 23.72
N CYS A 284 -9.49 9.61 24.92
CA CYS A 284 -10.87 9.65 25.39
C CYS A 284 -10.96 10.82 26.42
#